data_AF-A0AAU6E2R9-F1
#
_entry.id   AF-A0AAU6E2R9-F1
#
_cell.length_a   1.000
_cell.length_b   1.000
_cell.length_c   1.000
_cell.angle_alpha   90.00
_cell.angle_beta   90.00
_cell.angle_gamma   90.00
#
_symmetry.space_group_name_H-M   'P 1'
#
loop_
_entity.id
_entity.type
_entity.pdbx_description
1 polymer ?
#
loop_
_entity_poly.entity_id
_entity_poly.type
_entity_poly.pdbx_seq_one_letter_code
_entity_poly.pdbx_strand_id
1 'polypeptide(L)'
;MNSIMQAAATRLYERQRHSDALALTLLREALLRLGVRTELRDNDTALMIPRPQVGLPVWVFVGYGGAFYSWQSAEKRHPINDVAGAAQVLADYAGR
;
A
#
# COMPACT_ATOMS: atom_id res chain seq x y z
N MET A 1 -27.16 19.85 -5.47
CA MET A 1 -26.34 19.13 -4.47
C MET A 1 -25.73 20.17 -3.55
N ASN A 2 -25.92 20.09 -2.22
CA ASN A 2 -25.61 21.19 -1.29
C ASN A 2 -24.10 21.33 -1.03
N SER A 3 -23.55 22.56 -1.08
CA SER A 3 -22.10 22.85 -1.02
C SER A 3 -21.40 22.31 0.24
N ILE A 4 -22.13 22.24 1.36
CA ILE A 4 -21.64 21.71 2.63
C ILE A 4 -21.35 20.20 2.55
N MET A 5 -22.20 19.42 1.86
CA MET A 5 -21.98 17.98 1.69
C MET A 5 -20.75 17.68 0.84
N GLN A 6 -20.48 18.50 -0.18
CA GLN A 6 -19.29 18.36 -1.02
C GLN A 6 -18.01 18.64 -0.23
N ALA A 7 -17.98 19.70 0.58
CA ALA A 7 -16.82 20.02 1.41
C ALA A 7 -16.51 18.94 2.46
N ALA A 8 -17.54 18.32 3.05
CA ALA A 8 -17.36 17.22 3.99
C ALA A 8 -16.79 15.97 3.31
N ALA A 9 -17.30 15.61 2.12
CA ALA A 9 -16.81 14.48 1.35
C ALA A 9 -15.35 14.63 0.93
N THR A 10 -14.95 15.84 0.48
CA THR A 10 -13.56 16.12 0.12
C THR A 10 -12.60 15.95 1.29
N ARG A 11 -12.95 16.47 2.47
CA ARG A 11 -12.10 16.33 3.67
C ARG A 11 -11.93 14.88 4.12
N LEU A 12 -12.97 14.07 4.00
CA LEU A 12 -12.90 12.64 4.30
C LEU A 12 -11.98 11.91 3.33
N TYR A 13 -12.09 12.22 2.03
CA TYR A 13 -11.22 11.66 1.00
C TYR A 13 -9.74 12.04 1.21
N GLU A 14 -9.46 13.29 1.53
CA GLU A 14 -8.10 13.77 1.84
C GLU A 14 -7.51 13.07 3.07
N ARG A 15 -8.30 12.95 4.15
CA ARG A 15 -7.89 12.23 5.35
C ARG A 15 -7.61 10.76 5.05
N GLN A 16 -8.45 10.13 4.22
CA GLN A 16 -8.25 8.74 3.82
C GLN A 16 -6.95 8.59 3.03
N ARG A 17 -6.74 9.42 1.99
CA ARG A 17 -5.49 9.39 1.20
C ARG A 17 -4.24 9.57 2.05
N HIS A 18 -4.29 10.48 3.02
CA HIS A 18 -3.16 10.69 3.92
C HIS A 18 -2.90 9.45 4.81
N SER A 19 -3.96 8.81 5.30
CA SER A 19 -3.87 7.58 6.09
C SER A 19 -3.32 6.42 5.26
N ASP A 20 -3.76 6.29 4.01
CA ASP A 20 -3.28 5.28 3.07
C ASP A 20 -1.79 5.46 2.75
N ALA A 21 -1.36 6.71 2.48
CA ALA A 21 0.03 7.04 2.22
C ALA A 21 0.94 6.74 3.43
N LEU A 22 0.47 7.03 4.65
CA LEU A 22 1.17 6.66 5.88
C LEU A 22 1.32 5.14 6.00
N ALA A 23 0.24 4.38 5.73
CA ALA A 23 0.27 2.93 5.79
C ALA A 23 1.27 2.33 4.78
N LEU A 24 1.34 2.86 3.55
CA LEU A 24 2.33 2.42 2.55
C LEU A 24 3.76 2.82 2.94
N THR A 25 3.94 3.98 3.57
CA THR A 25 5.24 4.42 4.10
C THR A 25 5.73 3.46 5.20
N LEU A 26 4.87 3.09 6.14
CA LEU A 26 5.22 2.14 7.20
C LEU A 26 5.58 0.75 6.64
N LEU A 27 4.84 0.30 5.63
CA LEU A 27 5.12 -0.96 4.94
C LEU A 27 6.46 -0.91 4.20
N ARG A 28 6.76 0.19 3.51
CA ARG A 28 8.05 0.43 2.86
C ARG A 28 9.20 0.31 3.87
N GLU A 29 9.11 1.00 4.99
CA GLU A 29 10.14 0.95 6.03
C GLU A 29 10.33 -0.47 6.59
N ALA A 30 9.24 -1.24 6.75
CA ALA A 30 9.32 -2.63 7.17
C ALA A 30 10.02 -3.52 6.12
N LEU A 31 9.70 -3.35 4.84
CA LEU A 31 10.34 -4.09 3.74
C LEU A 31 11.83 -3.74 3.60
N LEU A 32 12.19 -2.47 3.75
CA LEU A 32 13.59 -2.04 3.73
C LEU A 32 14.40 -2.67 4.87
N ARG A 33 13.82 -2.82 6.07
CA ARG A 33 14.45 -3.55 7.19
C ARG A 33 14.68 -5.03 6.90
N LEU A 34 13.87 -5.64 6.05
CA LEU A 34 14.05 -7.01 5.56
C LEU A 34 15.02 -7.09 4.35
N GLY A 35 15.61 -5.97 3.93
CA GLY A 35 16.50 -5.90 2.77
C GLY A 35 15.79 -5.92 1.42
N VAL A 36 14.46 -5.79 1.41
CA VAL A 36 13.66 -5.74 0.18
C VAL A 36 13.66 -4.30 -0.35
N ARG A 37 14.20 -4.11 -1.55
CA ARG A 37 14.14 -2.82 -2.25
C ARG A 37 12.70 -2.49 -2.57
N THR A 38 12.26 -1.26 -2.29
CA THR A 38 10.90 -0.79 -2.56
C THR A 38 10.87 0.71 -2.80
N GLU A 39 9.91 1.17 -3.61
CA GLU A 39 9.74 2.58 -3.95
C GLU A 39 8.26 2.98 -3.87
N LEU A 40 7.98 4.11 -3.22
CA LEU A 40 6.66 4.74 -3.30
C LEU A 40 6.51 5.43 -4.67
N ARG A 41 5.30 5.34 -5.23
CA ARG A 41 4.93 5.84 -6.55
C ARG A 41 3.56 6.52 -6.52
N ASP A 42 3.26 7.25 -7.58
CA ASP A 42 1.95 7.85 -7.83
C ASP A 42 1.46 8.73 -6.66
N ASN A 43 2.33 9.62 -6.18
CA ASN A 43 2.09 10.48 -5.01
C ASN A 43 1.71 9.66 -3.77
N ASP A 44 2.54 8.67 -3.46
CA ASP A 44 2.45 7.77 -2.31
C ASP A 44 1.15 6.95 -2.24
N THR A 45 0.52 6.70 -3.40
CA THR A 45 -0.67 5.82 -3.47
C THR A 45 -0.35 4.38 -3.83
N ALA A 46 0.86 4.12 -4.29
CA ALA A 46 1.31 2.80 -4.68
C ALA A 46 2.70 2.53 -4.12
N LEU A 47 2.92 1.32 -3.63
CA LEU A 47 4.24 0.81 -3.29
C LEU A 47 4.66 -0.21 -4.34
N MET A 48 5.79 0.04 -4.98
CA MET A 48 6.37 -0.82 -6.01
C MET A 48 7.53 -1.61 -5.41
N ILE A 49 7.48 -2.94 -5.58
CA ILE A 49 8.53 -3.87 -5.20
C ILE A 49 9.14 -4.46 -6.48
N PRO A 50 10.36 -4.07 -6.87
CA PRO A 50 11.05 -4.69 -8.00
C PRO A 50 11.29 -6.17 -7.72
N ARG A 51 11.10 -7.01 -8.75
CA ARG A 51 11.47 -8.43 -8.65
C ARG A 51 12.90 -8.62 -9.15
N PRO A 52 13.72 -9.40 -8.42
CA PRO A 52 15.13 -9.62 -8.77
C PRO A 52 15.33 -10.53 -9.99
N GLN A 53 14.33 -11.33 -10.37
CA GLN A 53 14.32 -12.17 -11.58
C GLN A 53 13.36 -11.62 -12.64
N VAL A 54 13.36 -12.21 -13.85
CA VAL A 54 12.45 -11.85 -14.95
C VAL A 54 11.00 -11.89 -14.46
N GLY A 55 10.35 -10.74 -14.44
CA GLY A 55 8.95 -10.62 -14.01
C GLY A 55 8.52 -9.16 -13.85
N LEU A 56 7.22 -8.94 -13.88
CA LEU A 56 6.66 -7.62 -13.56
C LEU A 56 6.87 -7.31 -12.06
N PRO A 57 7.10 -6.05 -11.71
CA PRO A 57 7.17 -5.63 -10.31
C PRO A 57 5.85 -5.89 -9.59
N VAL A 58 5.93 -6.08 -8.27
CA VAL A 58 4.74 -6.22 -7.43
C VAL A 58 4.25 -4.83 -7.06
N TRP A 59 3.02 -4.53 -7.43
CA TRP A 59 2.33 -3.30 -7.05
C TRP A 59 1.42 -3.55 -5.86
N VAL A 60 1.62 -2.76 -4.81
CA VAL A 60 0.87 -2.84 -3.56
C VAL A 60 0.11 -1.54 -3.33
N PHE A 61 -1.17 -1.66 -3.02
CA PHE A 61 -2.08 -0.55 -2.76
C PHE A 61 -2.80 -0.75 -1.44
N VAL A 62 -3.19 0.35 -0.80
CA VAL A 62 -4.15 0.31 0.31
C VAL A 62 -5.55 0.37 -0.28
N GLY A 63 -6.39 -0.60 0.07
CA GLY A 63 -7.74 -0.76 -0.46
C GLY A 63 -8.78 -1.03 0.62
N TYR A 64 -10.01 -1.29 0.19
CA TYR A 64 -11.13 -1.66 1.08
C TYR A 64 -11.36 -0.65 2.21
N GLY A 65 -11.41 0.64 1.84
CA GLY A 65 -11.60 1.72 2.81
C GLY A 65 -10.42 1.90 3.78
N GLY A 66 -9.21 1.54 3.36
CA GLY A 66 -8.02 1.67 4.19
C GLY A 66 -7.66 0.43 5.02
N ALA A 67 -8.45 -0.65 4.95
CA ALA A 67 -8.30 -1.76 5.88
C ALA A 67 -7.22 -2.79 5.48
N PHE A 68 -6.84 -2.85 4.20
CA PHE A 68 -5.93 -3.88 3.68
C PHE A 68 -4.88 -3.32 2.73
N TYR A 69 -3.66 -3.82 2.86
CA TYR A 69 -2.71 -3.86 1.75
C TYR A 69 -3.19 -4.92 0.75
N SER A 70 -3.07 -4.63 -0.54
CA SER A 70 -3.53 -5.52 -1.61
C SER A 70 -2.60 -5.48 -2.81
N TRP A 71 -2.43 -6.62 -3.47
CA TRP A 71 -1.61 -6.79 -4.67
C TRP A 71 -2.20 -7.89 -5.55
N GLN A 72 -1.64 -8.10 -6.75
CA GLN A 72 -2.15 -9.07 -7.74
C GLN A 72 -3.64 -8.84 -8.00
N SER A 73 -4.01 -7.67 -8.52
CA SER A 73 -5.42 -7.31 -8.79
C SER A 73 -6.36 -7.50 -7.59
N ALA A 74 -5.84 -7.30 -6.37
CA ALA A 74 -6.54 -7.51 -5.10
C ALA A 74 -6.98 -8.97 -4.81
N GLU A 75 -6.44 -9.96 -5.51
CA GLU A 75 -6.58 -11.38 -5.16
C GLU A 75 -5.81 -11.73 -3.88
N LYS A 76 -4.71 -10.99 -3.62
CA LYS A 76 -3.90 -11.12 -2.41
C LYS A 76 -4.05 -9.89 -1.54
N ARG A 77 -4.17 -10.10 -0.23
CA ARG A 77 -4.43 -9.04 0.75
C ARG A 77 -3.80 -9.36 2.10
N HIS A 78 -3.45 -8.31 2.84
CA HIS A 78 -3.02 -8.40 4.23
C HIS A 78 -3.58 -7.22 5.02
N PRO A 79 -4.15 -7.42 6.23
CA PRO A 79 -4.60 -6.31 7.09
C PRO A 79 -3.52 -5.24 7.34
N ILE A 80 -3.90 -3.96 7.34
CA ILE A 80 -2.94 -2.86 7.57
C ILE A 80 -2.43 -2.75 9.01
N ASN A 81 -3.15 -3.36 9.96
CA ASN A 81 -2.76 -3.37 11.37
C ASN A 81 -1.64 -4.37 11.68
N ASP A 82 -1.26 -5.21 10.72
CA ASP A 82 -0.13 -6.14 10.81
C ASP A 82 0.90 -5.83 9.70
N VAL A 83 1.60 -4.70 9.88
CA VAL A 83 2.62 -4.22 8.92
C VAL A 83 3.80 -5.20 8.82
N ALA A 84 4.20 -5.80 9.94
CA ALA A 84 5.33 -6.73 9.96
C ALA A 84 4.99 -8.04 9.23
N GLY A 85 3.80 -8.61 9.47
CA GLY A 85 3.31 -9.77 8.73
C GLY A 85 3.15 -9.46 7.23
N ALA A 86 2.59 -8.30 6.90
CA ALA A 86 2.47 -7.85 5.50
C ALA A 86 3.82 -7.76 4.79
N ALA A 87 4.83 -7.18 5.46
CA ALA A 87 6.18 -7.09 4.91
C ALA A 87 6.80 -8.48 4.68
N GLN A 88 6.63 -9.41 5.62
CA GLN A 88 7.15 -10.77 5.47
C GLN A 88 6.49 -11.50 4.29
N VAL A 89 5.16 -11.46 4.21
CA VAL A 89 4.41 -12.10 3.11
C VAL A 89 4.80 -11.53 1.75
N LEU A 90 4.99 -10.21 1.66
CA LEU A 90 5.42 -9.55 0.43
C LEU A 90 6.87 -9.86 0.07
N ALA A 91 7.78 -9.95 1.05
CA ALA A 91 9.16 -10.36 0.84
C ALA A 91 9.21 -11.78 0.26
N ASP A 92 8.46 -12.71 0.85
CA ASP A 92 8.36 -14.09 0.38
C ASP A 92 7.70 -14.18 -1.00
N TYR A 93 6.68 -13.36 -1.26
CA TYR A 93 5.99 -13.33 -2.56
C TYR A 93 6.84 -12.72 -3.67
N ALA A 94 7.60 -11.65 -3.39
CA ALA A 94 8.45 -10.97 -4.37
C ALA A 94 9.78 -11.70 -4.63
N GLY A 95 10.26 -12.48 -3.66
CA GLY A 95 11.43 -13.35 -3.80
C GLY A 95 11.17 -14.66 -4.54
N ARG A 96 9.90 -15.04 -4.74
CA ARG A 96 9.46 -16.11 -5.65
C ARG A 96 9.38 -15.62 -7.09
#